data_AF-A0A494YX47-F1
#
_entry.id   AF-A0A494YX47-F1
#
_cell.length_a   1.000
_cell.length_b   1.000
_cell.length_c   1.000
_cell.angle_alpha   90.00
_cell.angle_beta   90.00
_cell.angle_gamma   90.00
#
_symmetry.space_group_name_H-M   'P 1'
#
loop_
_entity.id
_entity.type
_entity.pdbx_description
1 polymer ?
#
loop_
_entity_poly.entity_id
_entity_poly.type
_entity_poly.pdbx_seq_one_letter_code
_entity_poly.pdbx_strand_id
1 'polypeptide(L)'
;MFDFGMVDWVIVIFCAMAIGLSKSGLPNMVILVVTMMMFVFPARESVGILLPMLLVGDLFAVTYYRRSVVWKHLISLIPWVLIGVFIGYFVLFAINSEQLEPLIGMIVLAMIGIHVMRSKFGEKFNQRLPKSMGFTALIGILGGFTTMIGNAAGGIMAIYLLVKGLPKKEFVGTGAWFFLFVNVVKFPLYLHLGLITGESLIFNSWMIPAIVIGALIGVKILPLIPQKVFQTLVLVLAAIGGINLLF
;
A
#
# COMPACT_ATOMS: atom_id res chain seq x y z
N MET A 1 -10.89 15.78 18.29
CA MET A 1 -11.41 14.54 17.70
C MET A 1 -12.10 15.00 16.43
N PHE A 2 -11.77 14.43 15.28
CA PHE A 2 -12.35 14.87 14.00
C PHE A 2 -13.88 14.90 14.06
N ASP A 3 -14.48 15.97 13.52
CA ASP A 3 -15.93 16.15 13.48
C ASP A 3 -16.48 15.41 12.25
N PHE A 4 -16.91 14.17 12.46
CA PHE A 4 -17.33 13.25 11.39
C PHE A 4 -18.83 13.03 11.37
N GLY A 5 -19.38 13.07 10.16
CA GLY A 5 -20.71 12.55 9.90
C GLY A 5 -20.75 11.02 9.99
N MET A 6 -21.96 10.46 10.00
CA MET A 6 -22.15 9.01 10.03
C MET A 6 -21.51 8.30 8.83
N VAL A 7 -21.52 8.95 7.65
CA VAL A 7 -20.93 8.41 6.41
C VAL A 7 -19.40 8.33 6.53
N ASP A 8 -18.76 9.35 7.09
CA ASP A 8 -17.30 9.40 7.25
C ASP A 8 -16.81 8.27 8.16
N TRP A 9 -17.51 8.04 9.27
CA TRP A 9 -17.22 6.91 10.16
C TRP A 9 -17.32 5.56 9.45
N VAL A 10 -18.36 5.36 8.64
CA VAL A 10 -18.52 4.12 7.87
C VAL A 10 -17.36 3.94 6.89
N ILE A 11 -16.96 5.01 6.18
CA ILE A 11 -15.84 4.97 5.23
C ILE A 11 -14.54 4.62 5.93
N VAL A 12 -14.20 5.32 7.03
CA VAL A 12 -12.95 5.09 7.75
C VAL A 12 -12.90 3.68 8.35
N ILE A 13 -13.99 3.22 8.99
CA ILE A 13 -14.02 1.87 9.56
C ILE A 13 -13.85 0.82 8.46
N PHE A 14 -14.51 1.00 7.31
CA PHE A 14 -14.32 0.14 6.15
C PHE A 14 -12.87 0.16 5.66
N CYS A 15 -12.26 1.35 5.55
CA CYS A 15 -10.85 1.51 5.18
C CYS A 15 -9.91 0.78 6.17
N ALA A 16 -10.15 0.92 7.48
CA ALA A 16 -9.39 0.24 8.52
C ALA A 16 -9.48 -1.29 8.39
N MET A 17 -10.70 -1.82 8.19
CA MET A 17 -10.90 -3.25 7.92
C MET A 17 -10.22 -3.69 6.62
N ALA A 18 -10.31 -2.89 5.56
CA ALA A 18 -9.70 -3.16 4.27
C ALA A 18 -8.16 -3.18 4.33
N ILE A 19 -7.54 -2.35 5.17
CA ILE A 19 -6.09 -2.43 5.49
C ILE A 19 -5.77 -3.78 6.11
N GLY A 20 -6.53 -4.20 7.13
CA GLY A 20 -6.36 -5.52 7.74
C GLY A 20 -6.47 -6.65 6.72
N LEU A 21 -7.52 -6.61 5.90
CA LEU A 21 -7.74 -7.57 4.80
C LEU A 21 -6.57 -7.59 3.81
N SER A 22 -5.98 -6.43 3.48
CA SER A 22 -4.87 -6.36 2.52
C SER A 22 -3.66 -7.17 2.98
N LYS A 23 -3.43 -7.22 4.29
CA LYS A 23 -2.29 -7.88 4.94
C LYS A 23 -2.46 -9.40 5.07
N SER A 24 -3.64 -9.93 4.72
CA SER A 24 -3.94 -11.38 4.72
C SER A 24 -3.74 -12.07 3.36
N GLY A 25 -3.37 -11.34 2.31
CA GLY A 25 -3.11 -11.91 0.97
C GLY A 25 -3.71 -11.17 -0.22
N LEU A 26 -4.29 -9.97 -0.02
CA LEU A 26 -4.86 -9.12 -1.07
C LEU A 26 -4.06 -7.82 -1.22
N PRO A 27 -2.95 -7.81 -1.99
CA PRO A 27 -2.03 -6.68 -2.03
C PRO A 27 -2.60 -5.36 -2.57
N ASN A 28 -3.71 -5.40 -3.33
CA ASN A 28 -4.25 -4.21 -4.02
C ASN A 28 -5.33 -3.45 -3.22
N MET A 29 -5.76 -3.95 -2.07
CA MET A 29 -6.81 -3.27 -1.27
C MET A 29 -6.39 -1.88 -0.80
N VAL A 30 -5.09 -1.68 -0.56
CA VAL A 30 -4.56 -0.38 -0.09
C VAL A 30 -4.78 0.73 -1.13
N ILE A 31 -4.79 0.39 -2.43
CA ILE A 31 -5.04 1.37 -3.50
C ILE A 31 -6.46 1.95 -3.37
N LEU A 32 -7.45 1.08 -3.09
CA LEU A 32 -8.83 1.53 -2.83
C LEU A 32 -8.91 2.36 -1.55
N VAL A 33 -8.27 1.90 -0.48
CA VAL A 33 -8.25 2.60 0.81
C VAL A 33 -7.72 4.03 0.67
N VAL A 34 -6.64 4.23 -0.09
CA VAL A 34 -6.05 5.55 -0.33
C VAL A 34 -7.08 6.46 -0.99
N THR A 35 -7.73 6.00 -2.07
CA THR A 35 -8.75 6.80 -2.76
C THR A 35 -9.97 7.09 -1.89
N MET A 36 -10.40 6.12 -1.05
CA MET A 36 -11.57 6.30 -0.19
C MET A 36 -11.33 7.27 0.96
N MET A 37 -10.14 7.22 1.58
CA MET A 37 -9.78 8.14 2.65
C MET A 37 -9.73 9.60 2.20
N MET A 38 -9.46 9.84 0.92
CA MET A 38 -9.41 11.20 0.35
C MET A 38 -10.80 11.84 0.18
N PHE A 39 -11.89 11.07 0.28
CA PHE A 39 -13.24 11.64 0.41
C PHE A 39 -13.52 12.20 1.80
N VAL A 40 -12.75 11.76 2.81
CA VAL A 40 -12.95 12.15 4.22
C VAL A 40 -11.88 13.16 4.67
N PHE A 41 -10.67 13.04 4.15
CA PHE A 41 -9.52 13.86 4.55
C PHE A 41 -8.83 14.48 3.34
N PRO A 42 -8.23 15.67 3.49
CA PRO A 42 -7.29 16.20 2.50
C PRO A 42 -6.18 15.19 2.17
N ALA A 43 -5.69 15.20 0.93
CA ALA A 43 -4.70 14.23 0.45
C ALA A 43 -3.50 14.01 1.37
N ARG A 44 -2.88 15.10 1.84
CA ARG A 44 -1.72 15.03 2.73
C ARG A 44 -2.05 14.36 4.07
N GLU A 45 -3.19 14.71 4.65
CA GLU A 45 -3.66 14.12 5.91
C GLU A 45 -4.02 12.65 5.74
N SER A 46 -4.75 12.30 4.67
CA SER A 46 -5.10 10.92 4.32
C SER A 46 -3.87 10.01 4.28
N VAL A 47 -2.83 10.42 3.54
CA VAL A 47 -1.57 9.67 3.40
C VAL A 47 -0.88 9.51 4.76
N GLY A 48 -0.87 10.56 5.59
CA GLY A 48 -0.31 10.56 6.94
C GLY A 48 -1.04 9.64 7.91
N ILE A 49 -2.37 9.74 7.99
CA ILE A 49 -3.26 8.93 8.84
C ILE A 49 -3.13 7.45 8.49
N LEU A 50 -3.02 7.12 7.21
CA LEU A 50 -2.91 5.74 6.76
C LEU A 50 -1.63 5.05 7.22
N LEU A 51 -0.53 5.77 7.43
CA LEU A 51 0.76 5.14 7.73
C LEU A 51 0.75 4.39 9.09
N PRO A 52 0.31 4.97 10.21
CA PRO A 52 0.16 4.23 11.47
C PRO A 52 -0.81 3.04 11.37
N MET A 53 -1.92 3.19 10.63
CA MET A 53 -2.85 2.07 10.40
C MET A 53 -2.17 0.92 9.62
N LEU A 54 -1.39 1.26 8.60
CA LEU A 54 -0.62 0.28 7.82
C LEU A 54 0.43 -0.42 8.69
N LEU A 55 1.11 0.30 9.59
CA LEU A 55 2.06 -0.27 10.55
C LEU A 55 1.40 -1.33 11.46
N VAL A 56 0.19 -1.04 11.97
CA VAL A 56 -0.58 -2.01 12.76
C VAL A 56 -0.87 -3.28 11.93
N GLY A 57 -1.32 -3.10 10.69
CA GLY A 57 -1.53 -4.21 9.77
C GLY A 57 -0.26 -4.99 9.43
N ASP A 58 0.87 -4.29 9.28
CA ASP A 58 2.19 -4.88 8.99
C ASP A 58 2.70 -5.72 10.17
N LEU A 59 2.52 -5.25 11.41
CA LEU A 59 2.86 -6.00 12.62
C LEU A 59 2.06 -7.30 12.69
N PHE A 60 0.76 -7.28 12.37
CA PHE A 60 -0.04 -8.49 12.26
C PHE A 60 0.51 -9.43 11.18
N ALA A 61 0.77 -8.91 9.98
CA ALA A 61 1.28 -9.69 8.84
C ALA A 61 2.62 -10.37 9.17
N VAL A 62 3.57 -9.62 9.74
CA VAL A 62 4.87 -10.16 10.13
C VAL A 62 4.70 -11.20 11.23
N THR A 63 3.87 -10.96 12.24
CA THR A 63 3.63 -11.93 13.32
C THR A 63 3.13 -13.28 12.75
N TYR A 64 2.24 -13.23 11.77
CA TYR A 64 1.66 -14.42 11.15
C TYR A 64 2.60 -15.11 10.14
N TYR A 65 3.33 -14.35 9.30
CA TYR A 65 4.13 -14.88 8.18
C TYR A 65 5.66 -14.82 8.39
N ARG A 66 6.16 -14.42 9.57
CA ARG A 66 7.59 -14.16 9.86
C ARG A 66 8.59 -15.24 9.41
N ARG A 67 8.18 -16.50 9.38
CA ARG A 67 9.06 -17.64 9.06
C ARG A 67 9.31 -17.84 7.56
N SER A 68 8.57 -17.16 6.68
CA SER A 68 8.63 -17.35 5.23
C SER A 68 9.26 -16.14 4.52
N VAL A 69 10.34 -15.58 5.07
CA VAL A 69 11.01 -14.41 4.48
C VAL A 69 12.28 -14.83 3.73
N VAL A 70 12.49 -14.25 2.55
CA VAL A 70 13.72 -14.40 1.77
C VAL A 70 14.55 -13.12 1.85
N TRP A 71 15.38 -13.02 2.88
CA TRP A 71 16.17 -11.82 3.21
C TRP A 71 17.07 -11.32 2.08
N LYS A 72 17.64 -12.24 1.29
CA LYS A 72 18.51 -11.89 0.14
C LYS A 72 17.85 -10.91 -0.82
N HIS A 73 16.55 -11.06 -1.07
CA HIS A 73 15.82 -10.18 -1.98
C HIS A 73 15.47 -8.84 -1.33
N LEU A 74 15.15 -8.82 -0.03
CA LEU A 74 14.91 -7.58 0.69
C LEU A 74 16.16 -6.70 0.76
N ILE A 75 17.27 -7.26 1.23
CA ILE A 75 18.53 -6.52 1.41
C ILE A 75 19.01 -5.95 0.08
N SER A 76 18.88 -6.69 -1.02
CA SER A 76 19.23 -6.20 -2.36
C SER A 76 18.32 -5.07 -2.86
N LEU A 77 17.08 -4.96 -2.37
CA LEU A 77 16.09 -3.99 -2.82
C LEU A 77 16.11 -2.71 -1.95
N ILE A 78 16.43 -2.84 -0.66
CA ILE A 78 16.39 -1.77 0.34
C ILE A 78 17.12 -0.49 -0.11
N PRO A 79 18.37 -0.52 -0.60
CA PRO A 79 19.07 0.73 -0.97
C PRO A 79 18.30 1.56 -2.00
N TRP A 80 17.74 0.89 -3.00
CA TRP A 80 16.97 1.52 -4.07
C TRP A 80 15.61 2.04 -3.59
N VAL A 81 14.98 1.31 -2.68
CA VAL A 81 13.73 1.72 -2.04
C VAL A 81 13.95 2.95 -1.20
N LEU A 82 15.03 3.01 -0.42
CA LEU A 82 15.37 4.18 0.38
C LEU A 82 15.57 5.40 -0.53
N ILE A 83 16.28 5.27 -1.66
CA ILE A 83 16.40 6.35 -2.65
C ILE A 83 15.01 6.82 -3.10
N GLY A 84 14.11 5.90 -3.48
CA GLY A 84 12.74 6.23 -3.85
C GLY A 84 11.95 6.94 -2.74
N VAL A 85 12.09 6.47 -1.49
CA VAL A 85 11.45 7.07 -0.31
C VAL A 85 11.96 8.49 -0.08
N PHE A 86 13.26 8.74 -0.18
CA PHE A 86 13.82 10.08 -0.02
C PHE A 86 13.40 11.02 -1.16
N ILE A 87 13.33 10.54 -2.41
CA ILE A 87 12.77 11.33 -3.51
C ILE A 87 11.32 11.70 -3.21
N GLY A 88 10.50 10.74 -2.81
CA GLY A 88 9.09 10.99 -2.44
C GLY A 88 8.95 11.92 -1.24
N TYR A 89 9.88 11.84 -0.27
CA TYR A 89 9.94 12.72 0.89
C TYR A 89 10.12 14.18 0.46
N PHE A 90 11.11 14.46 -0.40
CA PHE A 90 11.36 15.83 -0.88
C PHE A 90 10.20 16.36 -1.72
N VAL A 91 9.54 15.50 -2.49
CA VAL A 91 8.32 15.88 -3.21
C VAL A 91 7.21 16.26 -2.21
N LEU A 92 6.92 15.44 -1.21
CA LEU A 92 5.92 15.76 -0.18
C LEU A 92 6.28 16.99 0.66
N PHE A 93 7.56 17.27 0.84
CA PHE A 93 8.02 18.50 1.49
C PHE A 93 7.64 19.75 0.65
N ALA A 94 7.68 19.64 -0.68
CA ALA A 94 7.49 20.77 -1.58
C ALA A 94 6.05 21.01 -2.04
N ILE A 95 5.18 19.99 -2.07
CA ILE A 95 3.84 20.09 -2.70
C ILE A 95 2.69 20.16 -1.70
N ASN A 96 1.62 20.88 -1.98
CA ASN A 96 0.42 20.92 -1.11
C ASN A 96 -0.57 19.76 -1.42
N SER A 97 -1.73 19.72 -0.75
CA SER A 97 -2.75 18.68 -0.98
C SER A 97 -3.29 18.70 -2.41
N GLU A 98 -3.62 19.88 -2.94
CA GLU A 98 -4.16 20.05 -4.31
C GLU A 98 -3.21 19.52 -5.39
N GLN A 99 -1.90 19.64 -5.17
CA GLN A 99 -0.88 19.09 -6.06
C GLN A 99 -0.64 17.59 -5.84
N LEU A 100 -0.87 17.09 -4.62
CA LEU A 100 -0.69 15.69 -4.25
C LEU A 100 -1.82 14.81 -4.79
N GLU A 101 -3.05 15.31 -4.85
CA GLU A 101 -4.23 14.61 -5.40
C GLU A 101 -3.98 14.03 -6.80
N PRO A 102 -3.67 14.84 -7.83
CA PRO A 102 -3.46 14.32 -9.18
C PRO A 102 -2.23 13.40 -9.25
N LEU A 103 -1.21 13.63 -8.42
CA LEU A 103 -0.04 12.75 -8.34
C LEU A 103 -0.42 11.36 -7.82
N ILE A 104 -1.25 11.27 -6.78
CA ILE A 104 -1.78 10.01 -6.27
C ILE A 104 -2.70 9.35 -7.29
N GLY A 105 -3.59 10.13 -7.93
CA GLY A 105 -4.46 9.64 -9.00
C GLY A 105 -3.69 8.97 -10.14
N MET A 106 -2.63 9.62 -10.64
CA MET A 106 -1.73 9.05 -11.64
C MET A 106 -1.06 7.76 -11.17
N ILE A 107 -0.57 7.70 -9.92
CA ILE A 107 0.05 6.50 -9.35
C ILE A 107 -0.97 5.36 -9.26
N VAL A 108 -2.18 5.63 -8.76
CA VAL A 108 -3.27 4.66 -8.63
C VAL A 108 -3.63 4.08 -9.99
N LEU A 109 -3.85 4.93 -10.99
CA LEU A 109 -4.19 4.50 -12.35
C LEU A 109 -3.04 3.73 -13.02
N ALA A 110 -1.79 4.15 -12.81
CA ALA A 110 -0.62 3.39 -13.27
C ALA A 110 -0.56 2.00 -12.64
N MET A 111 -0.84 1.87 -11.33
CA MET A 111 -0.86 0.58 -10.64
C MET A 111 -1.99 -0.32 -11.15
N ILE A 112 -3.16 0.24 -11.43
CA ILE A 112 -4.28 -0.48 -12.03
C ILE A 112 -3.92 -0.94 -13.45
N GLY A 113 -3.34 -0.06 -14.27
CA GLY A 113 -2.87 -0.39 -15.62
C GLY A 113 -1.86 -1.53 -15.62
N ILE A 114 -0.86 -1.47 -14.74
CA ILE A 114 0.11 -2.55 -14.52
C ILE A 114 -0.59 -3.87 -14.15
N HIS A 115 -1.58 -3.82 -13.25
CA HIS A 115 -2.31 -5.01 -12.86
C HIS A 115 -3.11 -5.62 -14.02
N VAL A 116 -3.82 -4.80 -14.79
CA VAL A 116 -4.60 -5.23 -15.96
C VAL A 116 -3.68 -5.82 -17.04
N MET A 117 -2.56 -5.16 -17.34
CA MET A 117 -1.55 -5.67 -18.28
C MET A 117 -1.06 -7.05 -17.84
N ARG A 118 -0.70 -7.22 -16.57
CA ARG A 118 -0.27 -8.51 -16.03
C ARG A 118 -1.36 -9.57 -16.16
N SER A 119 -2.61 -9.24 -15.85
CA SER A 119 -3.74 -10.17 -15.97
C SER A 119 -3.98 -10.60 -17.43
N LYS A 120 -3.74 -9.72 -18.40
CA LYS A 120 -3.98 -9.99 -19.83
C LYS A 120 -2.82 -10.76 -20.47
N PHE A 121 -1.58 -10.43 -20.12
CA PHE A 121 -0.38 -11.03 -20.73
C PHE A 121 0.11 -12.29 -20.00
N GLY A 122 -0.41 -12.59 -18.80
CA GLY A 122 -0.15 -13.83 -18.08
C GLY A 122 1.34 -14.09 -17.79
N GLU A 123 1.76 -15.35 -17.75
CA GLU A 123 3.15 -15.72 -17.46
C GLU A 123 4.18 -15.17 -18.47
N LYS A 124 3.76 -14.90 -19.71
CA LYS A 124 4.62 -14.29 -20.74
C LYS A 124 5.10 -12.89 -20.33
N PHE A 125 4.33 -12.17 -19.53
CA PHE A 125 4.77 -10.89 -18.96
C PHE A 125 5.92 -11.10 -17.98
N ASN A 126 5.78 -12.06 -17.06
CA ASN A 126 6.77 -12.34 -16.03
C ASN A 126 8.10 -12.87 -16.61
N GLN A 127 8.03 -13.71 -17.64
CA GLN A 127 9.22 -14.27 -18.31
C GLN A 127 10.03 -13.21 -19.09
N ARG A 128 9.38 -12.12 -19.53
CA ARG A 128 10.03 -11.01 -20.24
C ARG A 128 10.67 -9.98 -19.31
N LEU A 129 10.41 -10.04 -18.00
CA LEU A 129 10.95 -9.07 -17.06
C LEU A 129 12.45 -9.34 -16.80
N PRO A 130 13.31 -8.32 -16.91
CA PRO A 130 14.74 -8.49 -16.73
C PRO A 130 15.06 -8.86 -15.28
N LYS A 131 15.94 -9.85 -15.10
CA LYS A 131 16.48 -10.22 -13.76
C LYS A 131 17.70 -9.36 -13.37
N SER A 132 18.00 -8.32 -14.15
CA SER A 132 19.21 -7.50 -14.00
C SER A 132 19.18 -6.64 -12.73
N MET A 133 20.36 -6.18 -12.32
CA MET A 133 20.51 -5.25 -11.21
C MET A 133 19.79 -3.92 -11.50
N GLY A 134 19.85 -3.43 -12.74
CA GLY A 134 19.15 -2.21 -13.17
C GLY A 134 17.64 -2.30 -13.03
N PHE A 135 17.04 -3.47 -13.29
CA PHE A 135 15.61 -3.68 -13.03
C PHE A 135 15.29 -3.65 -11.53
N THR A 136 16.12 -4.28 -10.70
CA THR A 136 15.97 -4.24 -9.23
C THR A 136 16.06 -2.81 -8.71
N ALA A 137 16.98 -2.01 -9.27
CA ALA A 137 17.11 -0.59 -8.93
C ALA A 137 15.88 0.23 -9.31
N LEU A 138 15.42 0.11 -10.55
CA LEU A 138 14.23 0.82 -11.04
C LEU A 138 12.98 0.49 -10.22
N ILE A 139 12.72 -0.80 -10.01
CA ILE A 139 11.58 -1.28 -9.24
C ILE A 139 11.67 -0.86 -7.77
N GLY A 140 12.87 -0.88 -7.19
CA GLY A 140 13.10 -0.39 -5.84
C GLY A 140 12.78 1.11 -5.71
N ILE A 141 13.33 1.94 -6.60
CA ILE A 141 13.08 3.39 -6.60
C ILE A 141 11.60 3.69 -6.80
N LEU A 142 10.95 3.08 -7.80
CA LEU A 142 9.51 3.28 -8.03
C LEU A 142 8.68 2.78 -6.83
N GLY A 143 9.05 1.65 -6.24
CA GLY A 143 8.40 1.11 -5.05
C GLY A 143 8.50 2.06 -3.86
N GLY A 144 9.69 2.60 -3.61
CA GLY A 144 9.95 3.59 -2.56
C GLY A 144 9.22 4.91 -2.80
N PHE A 145 9.21 5.40 -4.03
CA PHE A 145 8.52 6.63 -4.39
C PHE A 145 7.00 6.50 -4.22
N THR A 146 6.40 5.47 -4.82
CA THR A 146 4.94 5.28 -4.80
C THR A 146 4.39 4.97 -3.40
N THR A 147 5.14 4.23 -2.56
CA THR A 147 4.74 4.06 -1.15
C THR A 147 4.87 5.36 -0.37
N MET A 148 5.89 6.19 -0.64
CA MET A 148 6.06 7.45 0.05
C MET A 148 4.97 8.46 -0.31
N ILE A 149 4.60 8.58 -1.59
CA ILE A 149 3.59 9.54 -2.06
C ILE A 149 2.16 9.11 -1.72
N GLY A 150 1.82 7.84 -1.95
CA GLY A 150 0.41 7.41 -1.93
C GLY A 150 0.18 6.05 -1.26
N ASN A 151 1.14 5.53 -0.47
CA ASN A 151 1.05 4.20 0.14
C ASN A 151 0.77 3.05 -0.86
N ALA A 152 1.09 3.24 -2.15
CA ALA A 152 0.58 2.42 -3.27
C ALA A 152 1.63 1.47 -3.88
N ALA A 153 2.63 1.01 -3.13
CA ALA A 153 3.67 0.13 -3.66
C ALA A 153 3.30 -1.36 -3.78
N GLY A 154 2.07 -1.75 -3.42
CA GLY A 154 1.57 -3.13 -3.47
C GLY A 154 1.81 -3.80 -4.83
N GLY A 155 1.44 -3.12 -5.92
CA GLY A 155 1.59 -3.62 -7.28
C GLY A 155 3.06 -3.76 -7.69
N ILE A 156 3.89 -2.77 -7.36
CA ILE A 156 5.33 -2.75 -7.69
C ILE A 156 6.08 -3.86 -6.96
N MET A 157 5.82 -4.01 -5.66
CA MET A 157 6.44 -5.07 -4.86
C MET A 157 6.00 -6.45 -5.33
N ALA A 158 4.73 -6.61 -5.74
CA ALA A 158 4.26 -7.86 -6.32
C ALA A 158 5.04 -8.21 -7.59
N ILE A 159 5.30 -7.26 -8.48
CA ILE A 159 6.14 -7.48 -9.67
C ILE A 159 7.53 -7.97 -9.27
N TYR A 160 8.19 -7.27 -8.34
CA TYR A 160 9.53 -7.64 -7.90
C TYR A 160 9.62 -9.10 -7.44
N LEU A 161 8.72 -9.50 -6.54
CA LEU A 161 8.73 -10.84 -5.95
C LEU A 161 8.37 -11.95 -6.96
N LEU A 162 7.55 -11.64 -7.95
CA LEU A 162 7.24 -12.58 -9.05
C LEU A 162 8.43 -12.81 -9.96
N VAL A 163 9.19 -11.76 -10.27
CA VAL A 163 10.42 -11.87 -11.06
C VAL A 163 11.45 -12.73 -10.34
N LYS A 164 11.47 -12.67 -9.01
CA LYS A 164 12.30 -13.55 -8.18
C LYS A 164 11.72 -14.96 -8.01
N GLY A 165 10.52 -15.23 -8.51
CA GLY A 165 9.92 -16.56 -8.55
C GLY A 165 9.57 -17.14 -7.18
N LEU A 166 9.27 -16.28 -6.19
CA LEU A 166 9.00 -16.76 -4.85
C LEU A 166 7.69 -17.55 -4.76
N PRO A 167 7.68 -18.72 -4.10
CA PRO A 167 6.46 -19.44 -3.75
C PRO A 167 5.50 -18.55 -2.94
N LYS A 168 4.19 -18.84 -2.99
CA LYS A 168 3.14 -18.02 -2.34
C LYS A 168 3.44 -17.67 -0.87
N LYS A 169 3.92 -18.63 -0.06
CA LYS A 169 4.26 -18.39 1.34
C LYS A 169 5.43 -17.40 1.48
N GLU A 170 6.47 -17.57 0.67
CA GLU A 170 7.64 -16.69 0.65
C GLU A 170 7.32 -15.31 0.10
N PHE A 171 6.42 -15.23 -0.89
CA PHE A 171 5.91 -14.00 -1.44
C PHE A 171 5.23 -13.16 -0.35
N VAL A 172 4.31 -13.76 0.41
CA VAL A 172 3.57 -13.05 1.47
C VAL A 172 4.48 -12.68 2.64
N GLY A 173 5.32 -13.61 3.11
CA GLY A 173 6.24 -13.34 4.23
C GLY A 173 7.30 -12.29 3.89
N THR A 174 7.88 -12.35 2.69
CA THR A 174 8.85 -11.34 2.22
C THR A 174 8.19 -9.97 2.03
N GLY A 175 6.97 -9.94 1.49
CA GLY A 175 6.19 -8.70 1.37
C GLY A 175 5.85 -8.06 2.72
N ALA A 176 5.47 -8.87 3.72
CA ALA A 176 5.15 -8.37 5.06
C ALA A 176 6.34 -7.65 5.71
N TRP A 177 7.54 -8.25 5.66
CA TRP A 177 8.76 -7.63 6.17
C TRP A 177 9.17 -6.38 5.39
N PHE A 178 8.99 -6.38 4.07
CA PHE A 178 9.23 -5.21 3.24
C PHE A 178 8.36 -4.01 3.67
N PHE A 179 7.04 -4.20 3.75
CA PHE A 179 6.13 -3.11 4.10
C PHE A 179 6.37 -2.62 5.52
N LEU A 180 6.59 -3.52 6.49
CA LEU A 180 6.96 -3.13 7.84
C LEU A 180 8.22 -2.26 7.85
N PHE A 181 9.30 -2.71 7.21
CA PHE A 181 10.57 -1.97 7.17
C PHE A 181 10.38 -0.58 6.56
N VAL A 182 9.77 -0.50 5.38
CA VAL A 182 9.61 0.76 4.67
C VAL A 182 8.67 1.71 5.43
N ASN A 183 7.59 1.21 6.01
CA ASN A 183 6.66 2.04 6.78
C ASN A 183 7.29 2.52 8.09
N VAL A 184 8.16 1.73 8.73
CA VAL A 184 8.96 2.17 9.88
C VAL A 184 9.91 3.30 9.49
N VAL A 185 10.58 3.20 8.34
CA VAL A 185 11.45 4.28 7.82
C VAL A 185 10.64 5.54 7.51
N LYS A 186 9.44 5.40 6.95
CA LYS A 186 8.56 6.53 6.64
C LYS A 186 8.01 7.24 7.87
N PHE A 187 7.79 6.52 8.96
CA PHE A 187 7.16 7.06 10.17
C PHE A 187 7.81 8.35 10.71
N PRO A 188 9.14 8.40 10.96
CA PRO A 188 9.80 9.65 11.35
C PRO A 188 9.78 10.72 10.25
N LEU A 189 9.82 10.33 8.98
CA LEU A 189 9.73 11.29 7.87
C LEU A 189 8.35 11.95 7.81
N TYR A 190 7.27 11.20 8.02
CA TYR A 190 5.91 11.74 8.06
C TYR A 190 5.66 12.60 9.31
N LEU A 191 6.25 12.24 10.45
CA LEU A 191 6.26 13.10 11.65
C LEU A 191 6.96 14.43 11.35
N HIS A 192 8.13 14.39 10.71
CA HIS A 192 8.86 15.60 10.33
C HIS A 192 8.09 16.47 9.33
N LEU A 193 7.36 15.87 8.39
CA LEU A 193 6.49 16.58 7.44
C LEU A 193 5.18 17.09 8.05
N GLY A 194 4.93 16.82 9.33
CA GLY A 194 3.68 17.20 10.02
C GLY A 194 2.44 16.43 9.53
N LEU A 195 2.61 15.33 8.80
CA LEU A 195 1.50 14.52 8.27
C LEU A 195 0.88 13.63 9.35
N ILE A 196 1.63 13.34 10.40
CA ILE A 196 1.17 12.58 11.57
C ILE A 196 1.15 13.54 12.76
N THR A 197 -0.03 13.67 13.38
CA THR A 197 -0.28 14.55 14.53
C THR A 197 -0.69 13.72 15.74
N GLY A 198 -0.66 14.31 16.93
CA GLY A 198 -1.15 13.63 18.14
C GLY A 198 -2.62 13.22 18.02
N GLU A 199 -3.44 14.07 17.40
CA GLU A 199 -4.85 13.77 17.13
C GLU A 199 -5.01 12.58 16.16
N SER A 200 -4.22 12.53 15.08
CA SER A 200 -4.30 11.41 14.15
C SER A 200 -3.83 10.09 14.78
N LEU A 201 -2.86 10.11 15.70
CA LEU A 201 -2.44 8.92 16.43
C LEU A 201 -3.51 8.41 17.40
N ILE A 202 -4.23 9.30 18.09
CA ILE A 202 -5.38 8.91 18.91
C ILE A 202 -6.43 8.27 18.03
N PHE A 203 -6.81 8.93 16.94
CA PHE A 203 -7.77 8.40 15.96
C PHE A 203 -7.36 7.02 15.43
N ASN A 204 -6.11 6.85 15.03
CA ASN A 204 -5.57 5.58 14.56
C ASN A 204 -5.68 4.47 15.61
N SER A 205 -5.56 4.80 16.90
CA SER A 205 -5.71 3.84 17.99
C SER A 205 -7.14 3.29 18.08
N TRP A 206 -8.16 4.11 17.83
CA TRP A 206 -9.56 3.66 17.76
C TRP A 206 -9.82 2.72 16.60
N MET A 207 -9.01 2.78 15.54
CA MET A 207 -9.16 1.96 14.34
C MET A 207 -8.43 0.61 14.43
N ILE A 208 -7.58 0.40 15.44
CA ILE A 208 -6.87 -0.87 15.67
C ILE A 208 -7.83 -2.08 15.70
N PRO A 209 -8.95 -2.07 16.45
CA PRO A 209 -9.87 -3.20 16.47
C PRO A 209 -10.42 -3.54 15.08
N ALA A 210 -10.78 -2.54 14.28
CA ALA A 210 -11.27 -2.73 12.91
C ALA A 210 -10.18 -3.35 12.01
N ILE A 211 -8.93 -2.88 12.11
CA ILE A 211 -7.79 -3.44 11.37
C ILE A 211 -7.58 -4.91 11.74
N VAL A 212 -7.57 -5.23 13.04
CA VAL A 212 -7.38 -6.61 13.52
C VAL A 212 -8.51 -7.52 13.07
N ILE A 213 -9.78 -7.08 13.18
CA ILE A 213 -10.95 -7.81 12.69
C ILE A 213 -10.82 -8.07 11.18
N GLY A 214 -10.49 -7.03 10.39
CA GLY A 214 -10.26 -7.15 8.96
C GLY A 214 -9.18 -8.17 8.62
N ALA A 215 -8.07 -8.17 9.35
CA ALA A 215 -6.98 -9.12 9.15
C ALA A 215 -7.37 -10.57 9.47
N LEU A 216 -8.10 -10.78 10.58
CA LEU A 216 -8.61 -12.10 10.97
C LEU A 216 -9.64 -12.64 9.96
N ILE A 217 -10.56 -11.78 9.51
CA ILE A 217 -11.50 -12.10 8.44
C ILE A 217 -10.73 -12.49 7.18
N GLY A 218 -9.71 -11.72 6.82
CA GLY A 218 -8.89 -11.98 5.66
C GLY A 218 -8.21 -13.35 5.70
N VAL A 219 -7.61 -13.72 6.84
CA VAL A 219 -6.96 -15.03 6.98
C VAL A 219 -7.96 -16.19 6.83
N LYS A 220 -9.19 -16.02 7.32
CA LYS A 220 -10.21 -17.09 7.32
C LYS A 220 -11.07 -17.16 6.06
N ILE A 221 -11.53 -16.02 5.55
CA ILE A 221 -12.55 -15.90 4.51
C ILE A 221 -11.94 -15.73 3.12
N LEU A 222 -10.74 -15.15 3.01
CA LEU A 222 -10.10 -14.95 1.70
C LEU A 222 -9.92 -16.23 0.87
N PRO A 223 -9.63 -17.41 1.45
CA PRO A 223 -9.59 -18.66 0.69
C PRO A 223 -10.93 -19.08 0.06
N LEU A 224 -12.06 -18.54 0.54
CA LEU A 224 -13.42 -18.91 0.14
C LEU A 224 -13.99 -17.99 -0.96
N ILE A 225 -13.43 -16.80 -1.15
CA ILE A 225 -13.92 -15.81 -2.12
C ILE A 225 -13.25 -16.04 -3.48
N PRO A 226 -14.02 -16.07 -4.60
CA PRO A 226 -13.45 -16.05 -5.94
C PRO A 226 -12.56 -14.82 -6.13
N GLN A 227 -11.25 -15.02 -6.08
CA GLN A 227 -10.24 -13.96 -6.04
C GLN A 227 -10.39 -12.96 -7.20
N LYS A 228 -10.85 -13.44 -8.37
CA LYS A 228 -11.04 -12.63 -9.58
C LYS A 228 -12.14 -11.57 -9.41
N VAL A 229 -13.31 -11.94 -8.91
CA VAL A 229 -14.46 -11.02 -8.77
C VAL A 229 -14.12 -9.91 -7.79
N PHE A 230 -13.55 -10.29 -6.65
CA PHE A 230 -13.16 -9.34 -5.61
C PHE A 230 -12.08 -8.36 -6.11
N GLN A 231 -11.03 -8.87 -6.76
CA GLN A 231 -9.99 -8.00 -7.32
C GLN A 231 -10.54 -7.05 -8.38
N THR A 232 -11.45 -7.51 -9.24
CA THR A 232 -12.08 -6.63 -10.24
C THR A 232 -12.85 -5.51 -9.57
N LEU A 233 -13.67 -5.78 -8.56
CA LEU A 233 -14.43 -4.75 -7.83
C LEU A 233 -13.51 -3.69 -7.21
N VAL A 234 -12.45 -4.13 -6.52
CA VAL A 234 -11.48 -3.24 -5.86
C VAL A 234 -10.79 -2.34 -6.86
N LEU A 235 -10.39 -2.88 -8.00
CA LEU A 235 -9.72 -2.11 -9.05
C LEU A 235 -10.65 -1.14 -9.75
N VAL A 236 -11.91 -1.50 -9.98
CA VAL A 236 -12.90 -0.60 -10.57
C VAL A 236 -13.18 0.58 -9.62
N LEU A 237 -13.42 0.30 -8.34
CA LEU A 237 -13.64 1.36 -7.36
C LEU A 237 -12.41 2.25 -7.18
N ALA A 238 -11.22 1.66 -7.13
CA ALA A 238 -9.97 2.41 -7.08
C ALA A 238 -9.71 3.21 -8.38
N ALA A 239 -10.14 2.72 -9.54
CA ALA A 239 -10.05 3.46 -10.81
C ALA A 239 -10.96 4.69 -10.78
N ILE A 240 -12.20 4.54 -10.31
CA ILE A 240 -13.14 5.66 -10.15
C ILE A 240 -12.54 6.70 -9.20
N GLY A 241 -12.03 6.26 -8.05
CA GLY A 241 -11.34 7.15 -7.10
C GLY A 241 -10.10 7.81 -7.71
N GLY A 242 -9.25 7.06 -8.40
CA GLY A 242 -8.05 7.58 -9.05
C GLY A 242 -8.34 8.58 -10.17
N ILE A 243 -9.44 8.41 -10.92
CA ILE A 243 -9.90 9.37 -11.93
C ILE A 243 -10.43 10.64 -11.24
N ASN A 244 -11.20 10.49 -10.16
CA ASN A 244 -11.71 11.63 -9.39
C ASN A 244 -10.55 12.51 -8.88
N LEU A 245 -9.46 11.91 -8.40
CA LEU A 245 -8.28 12.65 -7.95
C LEU A 245 -7.54 13.43 -9.06
N LEU A 246 -7.85 13.21 -10.35
CA LEU A 246 -7.23 13.95 -11.46
C LEU A 246 -7.96 15.25 -11.82
N PHE A 247 -9.24 15.39 -11.44
CA PHE A 247 -10.15 16.43 -11.94
C PHE A 247 -10.89 17.11 -10.79
#